data_AF-W0DYG8-F1
#
_entry.id   AF-W0DYG8-F1
#
_cell.length_a   1.000
_cell.length_b   1.000
_cell.length_c   1.000
_cell.angle_alpha   90.00
_cell.angle_beta   90.00
_cell.angle_gamma   90.00
#
_symmetry.space_group_name_H-M   'P 1'
#
loop_
_entity.id
_entity.type
_entity.pdbx_description
1 polymer ?
#
loop_
_entity_poly.entity_id
_entity_poly.type
_entity_poly.pdbx_seq_one_letter_code
_entity_poly.pdbx_strand_id
1 'polypeptide(L)'
;MLLEETDRYQLHRRGRYLYAALARPHRVLSTCRINGGLREDLTHVANHQGCEGVAHDPRGATAVDEGPGGYHVRACEDAGLPPSRTALMATAANMQCAVLGHAAEGDLAVTVAATAGVLGNATRAGDRAGWLECEEGCRARAAASEAAPPERGAGTIVTLVFVNQPCTPACLVRAATLVTEGKSAAVLDLRVPSLQSSALATGTGTDQLAIAAPLAREGEWERQWAGGHNLLGELLGRATHQAVTRSLLLQNGLCPELRRNLCGALGRHGCDEQALCRAAERWLAADLAEVFARNLQALVHDPLSAAAAFALAEVLDLARDGVLHAEVAREAVLNQAAQLGAAVAVRPDAFVALRERLLAEPGLAPAELAALAVVEGFARKWN
;
A
#
# COMPACT_ATOMS: atom_id res chain seq x y z
N MET A 1 15.33 -22.17 5.35
CA MET A 1 16.24 -21.17 5.94
C MET A 1 15.63 -20.71 7.25
N LEU A 2 16.37 -20.82 8.36
CA LEU A 2 16.02 -20.19 9.62
C LEU A 2 16.33 -18.69 9.50
N LEU A 3 15.36 -17.84 9.82
CA LEU A 3 15.48 -16.38 9.75
C LEU A 3 15.73 -15.78 11.13
N GLU A 4 15.06 -16.32 12.15
CA GLU A 4 15.18 -15.89 13.54
C GLU A 4 14.83 -17.06 14.45
N GLU A 5 15.55 -17.18 15.57
CA GLU A 5 15.29 -18.17 16.61
C GLU A 5 15.34 -17.49 17.97
N THR A 6 14.32 -17.75 18.78
CA THR A 6 14.21 -17.27 20.15
C THR A 6 13.69 -18.41 21.04
N ASP A 7 13.66 -18.20 22.36
CA ASP A 7 12.98 -19.09 23.30
C ASP A 7 11.44 -19.12 23.14
N ARG A 8 10.89 -18.28 22.26
CA ARG A 8 9.45 -18.14 22.00
C ARG A 8 9.03 -18.81 20.69
N TYR A 9 9.84 -18.71 19.64
CA TYR A 9 9.54 -19.25 18.32
C TYR A 9 10.78 -19.38 17.45
N GLN A 10 10.64 -20.17 16.38
CA GLN A 10 11.57 -20.25 15.26
C GLN A 10 10.86 -19.79 13.99
N LEU A 11 11.38 -18.75 13.34
CA LEU A 11 10.84 -18.21 12.08
C LEU A 11 11.63 -18.75 10.90
N HIS A 12 10.94 -19.36 9.95
CA HIS A 12 11.52 -20.03 8.80
C HIS A 12 10.98 -19.49 7.50
N ARG A 13 11.84 -19.44 6.49
CA ARG A 13 11.45 -19.34 5.08
C ARG A 13 11.83 -20.63 4.35
N ARG A 14 10.85 -21.25 3.69
CA ARG A 14 11.02 -22.49 2.92
C ARG A 14 10.18 -22.43 1.64
N GLY A 15 10.84 -22.31 0.48
CA GLY A 15 10.15 -22.17 -0.80
C GLY A 15 9.16 -21.00 -0.78
N ARG A 16 7.88 -21.31 -1.01
CA ARG A 16 6.76 -20.35 -1.01
C ARG A 16 6.14 -20.09 0.36
N TYR A 17 6.81 -20.49 1.45
CA TYR A 17 6.30 -20.35 2.81
C TYR A 17 7.23 -19.51 3.68
N LEU A 18 6.61 -18.65 4.49
CA LEU A 18 7.19 -17.99 5.65
C LEU A 18 6.36 -18.41 6.86
N TYR A 19 6.93 -19.10 7.84
CA TYR A 19 6.16 -19.58 9.00
C TYR A 19 6.97 -19.50 10.29
N ALA A 20 6.29 -19.24 11.40
CA ALA A 20 6.85 -19.36 12.73
C ALA A 20 6.31 -20.62 13.41
N ALA A 21 7.21 -21.47 13.90
CA ALA A 21 6.92 -22.53 14.84
C ALA A 21 7.03 -21.97 16.26
N LEU A 22 5.94 -21.97 17.01
CA LEU A 22 5.88 -21.46 18.37
C LEU A 22 6.51 -22.49 19.33
N ALA A 23 7.62 -22.11 19.96
CA ALA A 23 8.37 -22.97 20.86
C ALA A 23 7.72 -23.12 22.24
N ARG A 24 6.74 -22.26 22.55
CA ARG A 24 5.91 -22.31 23.76
C ARG A 24 4.50 -21.78 23.46
N PRO A 25 3.52 -21.99 24.36
CA PRO A 25 2.15 -21.49 24.15
C PRO A 25 2.11 -19.95 23.97
N HIS A 26 1.36 -19.50 22.96
CA HIS A 26 1.11 -18.08 22.70
C HIS A 26 -0.39 -17.84 22.59
N ARG A 27 -0.81 -16.63 22.99
CA ARG A 27 -2.06 -16.05 22.55
C ARG A 27 -1.84 -15.43 21.18
N VAL A 28 -2.63 -15.86 20.20
CA VAL A 28 -2.56 -15.44 18.81
C VAL A 28 -3.86 -14.77 18.40
N LEU A 29 -3.77 -13.53 17.92
CA LEU A 29 -4.87 -12.84 17.25
C LEU A 29 -4.57 -12.78 15.75
N SER A 30 -5.45 -13.27 14.88
CA SER A 30 -5.24 -13.19 13.43
C SER A 30 -6.52 -12.96 12.63
N THR A 31 -6.34 -12.44 11.41
CA THR A 31 -7.41 -12.23 10.42
C THR A 31 -7.65 -13.45 9.53
N CYS A 32 -7.05 -14.60 9.83
CA CYS A 32 -7.22 -15.81 9.04
C CYS A 32 -8.68 -16.28 9.04
N ARG A 33 -9.15 -16.79 7.89
CA ARG A 33 -10.48 -17.40 7.80
C ARG A 33 -10.54 -18.73 8.56
N ILE A 34 -9.48 -19.54 8.49
CA ILE A 34 -9.35 -20.82 9.20
C ILE A 34 -8.38 -20.63 10.36
N ASN A 35 -8.76 -21.13 11.55
CA ASN A 35 -8.00 -20.98 12.79
C ASN A 35 -7.68 -19.52 13.18
N GLY A 36 -8.45 -18.56 12.68
CA GLY A 36 -8.28 -17.15 13.00
C GLY A 36 -9.07 -16.69 14.23
N GLY A 37 -9.19 -15.38 14.38
CA GLY A 37 -9.67 -14.77 15.61
C GLY A 37 -8.63 -14.88 16.73
N LEU A 38 -9.09 -14.94 17.97
CA LEU A 38 -8.23 -15.09 19.15
C LEU A 38 -8.13 -16.56 19.57
N ARG A 39 -6.92 -17.10 19.57
CA ARG A 39 -6.62 -18.51 19.87
C ARG A 39 -5.41 -18.63 20.79
N GLU A 40 -5.35 -19.70 21.57
CA GLU A 40 -4.22 -20.00 22.48
C GLU A 40 -3.60 -21.38 22.22
N ASP A 41 -4.14 -22.10 21.24
CA ASP A 41 -3.86 -23.50 20.99
C ASP A 41 -3.09 -23.72 19.68
N LEU A 42 -2.72 -22.64 18.99
CA LEU A 42 -1.93 -22.69 17.76
C LEU A 42 -0.48 -23.01 18.07
N THR A 43 0.14 -23.81 17.21
CA THR A 43 1.58 -24.08 17.24
C THR A 43 2.30 -23.35 16.12
N HIS A 44 1.59 -22.86 15.10
CA HIS A 44 2.17 -22.18 13.95
C HIS A 44 1.34 -21.00 13.48
N VAL A 45 2.03 -19.96 13.01
CA VAL A 45 1.49 -18.91 12.15
C VAL A 45 2.29 -18.87 10.86
N ALA A 46 1.61 -18.79 9.72
CA ALA A 46 2.23 -18.94 8.41
C ALA A 46 1.67 -17.97 7.39
N ASN A 47 2.50 -17.66 6.39
CA ASN A 47 2.17 -16.92 5.19
C ASN A 47 2.63 -17.75 3.98
N HIS A 48 1.73 -18.01 3.04
CA HIS A 48 1.97 -18.80 1.84
C HIS A 48 1.77 -17.97 0.58
N GLN A 49 2.74 -18.02 -0.33
CA GLN A 49 2.61 -17.44 -1.67
C GLN A 49 1.78 -18.38 -2.55
N GLY A 50 0.46 -18.16 -2.56
CA GLY A 50 -0.50 -19.01 -3.26
C GLY A 50 -0.52 -18.81 -4.79
N CYS A 51 -0.15 -17.62 -5.26
CA CYS A 51 -0.16 -17.24 -6.67
C CYS A 51 0.95 -16.24 -7.01
N GLU A 52 1.17 -16.00 -8.31
CA GLU A 52 1.93 -14.84 -8.79
C GLU A 52 1.05 -13.61 -8.90
N GLY A 53 1.69 -12.43 -8.85
CA GLY A 53 1.00 -11.15 -8.83
C GLY A 53 0.20 -10.83 -10.09
N VAL A 54 0.46 -11.41 -11.26
CA VAL A 54 -0.27 -11.12 -12.50
C VAL A 54 -0.38 -12.40 -13.34
N ALA A 55 -1.51 -12.59 -14.03
CA ALA A 55 -1.73 -13.63 -15.04
C ALA A 55 -1.32 -15.06 -14.60
N HIS A 56 -1.47 -15.36 -13.31
CA HIS A 56 -1.18 -16.68 -12.78
C HIS A 56 -2.41 -17.56 -12.87
N ASP A 57 -2.35 -18.54 -13.76
CA ASP A 57 -3.21 -19.72 -13.68
C ASP A 57 -2.52 -20.73 -12.75
N PRO A 58 -2.93 -20.87 -11.47
CA PRO A 58 -2.35 -21.88 -10.61
C PRO A 58 -2.56 -23.24 -11.27
N ARG A 59 -1.45 -23.91 -11.63
CA ARG A 59 -1.43 -25.19 -12.34
C ARG A 59 -2.56 -26.12 -11.87
N GLY A 60 -3.61 -26.21 -12.69
CA GLY A 60 -4.74 -27.11 -12.49
C GLY A 60 -5.88 -26.49 -11.66
N ALA A 61 -7.07 -26.56 -12.23
CA ALA A 61 -8.38 -26.20 -11.66
C ALA A 61 -8.72 -26.83 -10.28
N THR A 62 -7.82 -27.56 -9.63
CA THR A 62 -8.06 -28.27 -8.37
C THR A 62 -8.06 -27.36 -7.14
N ALA A 63 -7.41 -26.19 -7.19
CA ALA A 63 -7.40 -25.26 -6.04
C ALA A 63 -8.72 -24.50 -5.87
N VAL A 64 -9.51 -24.34 -6.94
CA VAL A 64 -10.80 -23.63 -6.92
C VAL A 64 -11.92 -24.56 -6.44
N ASP A 65 -11.84 -25.86 -6.72
CA ASP A 65 -12.88 -26.85 -6.39
C ASP A 65 -12.97 -27.21 -4.88
N GLU A 66 -11.89 -27.08 -4.11
CA GLU A 66 -11.88 -27.51 -2.69
C GLU A 66 -12.24 -26.40 -1.68
N GLY A 67 -12.44 -25.18 -2.16
CA GLY A 67 -12.75 -24.01 -1.33
C GLY A 67 -11.64 -23.62 -0.33
N PRO A 68 -11.90 -22.61 0.53
CA PRO A 68 -10.89 -22.06 1.44
C PRO A 68 -10.35 -23.08 2.46
N GLY A 69 -11.20 -24.03 2.88
CA GLY A 69 -10.81 -25.08 3.82
C GLY A 69 -9.85 -26.09 3.21
N GLY A 70 -10.13 -26.58 2.00
CA GLY A 70 -9.23 -27.52 1.31
C GLY A 70 -7.90 -26.89 0.93
N TYR A 71 -7.92 -25.62 0.47
CA TYR A 71 -6.69 -24.86 0.26
C TYR A 71 -5.82 -24.78 1.52
N HIS A 72 -6.42 -24.49 2.67
CA HIS A 72 -5.70 -24.40 3.95
C HIS A 72 -5.04 -25.73 4.32
N VAL A 73 -5.77 -26.84 4.23
CA VAL A 73 -5.26 -28.18 4.54
C VAL A 73 -4.09 -28.54 3.63
N ARG A 74 -4.28 -28.47 2.32
CA ARG A 74 -3.22 -28.78 1.34
C ARG A 74 -1.99 -27.90 1.54
N ALA A 75 -2.16 -26.58 1.67
CA ALA A 75 -1.03 -25.68 1.83
C ALA A 75 -0.24 -25.96 3.12
N CYS A 76 -0.93 -26.34 4.21
CA CYS A 76 -0.28 -26.77 5.45
C CYS A 76 0.47 -28.10 5.26
N GLU A 77 -0.15 -29.10 4.63
CA GLU A 77 0.44 -30.42 4.38
C GLU A 77 1.70 -30.34 3.51
N ASP A 78 1.67 -29.55 2.42
CA ASP A 78 2.82 -29.26 1.55
C ASP A 78 3.98 -28.61 2.35
N ALA A 79 3.64 -27.82 3.37
CA ALA A 79 4.59 -27.18 4.27
C ALA A 79 5.00 -28.08 5.46
N GLY A 80 4.39 -29.26 5.64
CA GLY A 80 4.58 -30.11 6.81
C GLY A 80 4.10 -29.44 8.11
N LEU A 81 3.13 -28.54 8.01
CA LEU A 81 2.53 -27.82 9.12
C LEU A 81 1.21 -28.51 9.54
N PRO A 82 0.89 -28.60 10.85
CA PRO A 82 -0.35 -29.22 11.31
C PRO A 82 -1.57 -28.35 10.96
N PRO A 83 -2.49 -28.77 10.07
CA PRO A 83 -3.57 -27.90 9.59
C PRO A 83 -4.50 -27.40 10.70
N SER A 84 -4.78 -28.22 11.72
CA SER A 84 -5.66 -27.86 12.85
C SER A 84 -5.01 -26.92 13.87
N ARG A 85 -3.70 -26.69 13.79
CA ARG A 85 -2.92 -25.88 14.75
C ARG A 85 -2.15 -24.74 14.08
N THR A 86 -2.47 -24.45 12.82
CA THR A 86 -1.80 -23.42 12.01
C THR A 86 -2.81 -22.36 11.59
N ALA A 87 -2.51 -21.08 11.84
CA ALA A 87 -3.17 -19.98 11.15
C ALA A 87 -2.36 -19.63 9.91
N LEU A 88 -2.88 -19.93 8.72
CA LEU A 88 -2.19 -19.74 7.43
C LEU A 88 -2.84 -18.60 6.64
N MET A 89 -2.05 -17.57 6.37
CA MET A 89 -2.36 -16.45 5.49
C MET A 89 -1.92 -16.75 4.06
N ALA A 90 -2.51 -16.04 3.11
CA ALA A 90 -2.21 -16.19 1.69
C ALA A 90 -1.83 -14.84 1.08
N THR A 91 -0.80 -14.84 0.25
CA THR A 91 -0.31 -13.66 -0.47
C THR A 91 0.07 -14.00 -1.91
N ALA A 92 0.11 -12.97 -2.75
CA ALA A 92 0.76 -13.01 -4.07
C ALA A 92 2.18 -12.43 -4.04
N ALA A 93 2.58 -11.81 -2.91
CA ALA A 93 3.92 -11.26 -2.74
C ALA A 93 4.97 -12.38 -2.68
N ASN A 94 6.13 -12.12 -3.28
CA ASN A 94 7.21 -13.09 -3.35
C ASN A 94 7.83 -13.30 -1.97
N MET A 95 7.93 -14.55 -1.49
CA MET A 95 8.53 -14.86 -0.19
C MET A 95 10.00 -14.45 -0.06
N GLN A 96 10.70 -14.28 -1.18
CA GLN A 96 12.07 -13.75 -1.17
C GLN A 96 12.12 -12.27 -0.75
N CYS A 97 11.02 -11.54 -0.92
CA CYS A 97 10.84 -10.14 -0.51
C CYS A 97 10.33 -9.99 0.92
N ALA A 98 10.26 -11.08 1.70
CA ALA A 98 9.93 -11.03 3.11
C ALA A 98 11.02 -10.28 3.90
N VAL A 99 10.61 -9.39 4.80
CA VAL A 99 11.52 -8.57 5.62
C VAL A 99 11.15 -8.70 7.09
N LEU A 100 12.16 -8.72 7.96
CA LEU A 100 11.99 -8.56 9.40
C LEU A 100 12.24 -7.10 9.81
N GLY A 101 11.27 -6.50 10.48
CA GLY A 101 11.43 -5.26 11.25
C GLY A 101 11.54 -5.59 12.73
N HIS A 102 12.44 -4.90 13.43
CA HIS A 102 12.66 -5.09 14.86
C HIS A 102 12.63 -3.73 15.57
N ALA A 103 11.86 -3.65 16.65
CA ALA A 103 11.87 -2.49 17.54
C ALA A 103 11.90 -2.98 18.99
N ALA A 104 12.81 -2.41 19.80
CA ALA A 104 12.95 -2.76 21.20
C ALA A 104 13.34 -1.54 22.03
N GLU A 105 12.88 -1.52 23.28
CA GLU A 105 13.31 -0.58 24.30
C GLU A 105 13.25 -1.28 25.67
N GLY A 106 14.39 -1.29 26.37
CA GLY A 106 14.55 -2.06 27.60
C GLY A 106 14.34 -3.56 27.35
N ASP A 107 13.40 -4.14 28.10
CA ASP A 107 13.04 -5.56 28.04
C ASP A 107 11.87 -5.87 27.10
N LEU A 108 11.26 -4.84 26.48
CA LEU A 108 10.15 -4.99 25.56
C LEU A 108 10.66 -4.96 24.12
N ALA A 109 10.26 -5.95 23.33
CA ALA A 109 10.63 -6.07 21.93
C ALA A 109 9.45 -6.56 21.08
N VAL A 110 9.40 -6.05 19.85
CA VAL A 110 8.48 -6.47 18.80
C VAL A 110 9.28 -6.83 17.56
N THR A 111 9.03 -8.03 17.03
CA THR A 111 9.49 -8.43 15.69
C THR A 111 8.29 -8.51 14.75
N VAL A 112 8.44 -7.96 13.54
CA VAL A 112 7.44 -8.05 12.47
C VAL A 112 8.08 -8.67 11.24
N ALA A 113 7.58 -9.81 10.79
CA ALA A 113 7.91 -10.37 9.48
C ALA A 113 6.81 -9.99 8.47
N ALA A 114 7.16 -9.26 7.42
CA ALA A 114 6.21 -8.74 6.45
C ALA A 114 6.52 -9.15 5.01
N THR A 115 5.48 -9.41 4.23
CA THR A 115 5.51 -9.39 2.76
C THR A 115 4.51 -8.36 2.28
N ALA A 116 4.86 -7.51 1.32
CA ALA A 116 3.98 -6.43 0.87
C ALA A 116 4.03 -6.26 -0.66
N GLY A 117 2.86 -6.28 -1.31
CA GLY A 117 2.72 -5.89 -2.71
C GLY A 117 1.46 -5.06 -2.91
N VAL A 118 1.56 -3.91 -3.60
CA VAL A 118 0.46 -2.92 -3.68
C VAL A 118 0.12 -2.46 -5.09
N LEU A 119 1.02 -2.63 -6.07
CA LEU A 119 0.84 -2.02 -7.41
C LEU A 119 -0.40 -2.51 -8.19
N GLY A 120 -0.92 -3.71 -7.88
CA GLY A 120 -2.04 -4.28 -8.62
C GLY A 120 -3.43 -4.05 -8.05
N ASN A 121 -3.55 -3.77 -6.75
CA ASN A 121 -4.84 -3.69 -6.06
C ASN A 121 -4.85 -2.76 -4.83
N ALA A 122 -3.93 -1.79 -4.76
CA ALA A 122 -3.93 -0.78 -3.70
C ALA A 122 -5.31 -0.11 -3.57
N THR A 123 -5.77 0.08 -2.33
CA THR A 123 -7.08 0.65 -2.00
C THR A 123 -7.00 1.50 -0.75
N ARG A 124 -7.92 2.45 -0.61
CA ARG A 124 -8.13 3.23 0.61
C ARG A 124 -9.29 2.62 1.39
N ALA A 125 -9.13 2.53 2.71
CA ALA A 125 -10.25 2.16 3.58
C ALA A 125 -11.44 3.12 3.35
N GLY A 126 -12.60 2.56 3.01
CA GLY A 126 -13.79 3.32 2.64
C GLY A 126 -14.02 3.48 1.13
N ASP A 127 -13.09 3.06 0.27
CA ASP A 127 -13.33 2.95 -1.17
C ASP A 127 -14.50 1.98 -1.45
N ARG A 128 -15.16 2.18 -2.61
CA ARG A 128 -16.34 1.41 -2.98
C ARG A 128 -15.99 -0.08 -3.14
N ALA A 129 -16.52 -0.92 -2.27
CA ALA A 129 -16.36 -2.37 -2.37
C ALA A 129 -16.90 -2.91 -3.71
N GLY A 130 -16.10 -3.73 -4.39
CA GLY A 130 -16.49 -4.45 -5.61
C GLY A 130 -17.23 -5.77 -5.34
N TRP A 131 -17.21 -6.27 -4.11
CA TRP A 131 -17.76 -7.55 -3.71
C TRP A 131 -18.84 -7.40 -2.64
N LEU A 132 -19.82 -8.30 -2.67
CA LEU A 132 -20.83 -8.46 -1.64
C LEU A 132 -20.83 -9.93 -1.20
N GLU A 133 -20.63 -10.14 0.10
CA GLU A 133 -20.85 -11.44 0.74
C GLU A 133 -22.35 -11.65 0.97
N CYS A 134 -22.83 -12.82 0.57
CA CYS A 134 -24.19 -13.32 0.80
C CYS A 134 -24.13 -14.78 1.25
N GLU A 135 -25.27 -15.35 1.63
CA GLU A 135 -25.36 -16.72 2.17
C GLU A 135 -24.83 -17.76 1.16
N GLU A 136 -25.07 -17.53 -0.13
CA GLU A 136 -24.64 -18.40 -1.23
C GLU A 136 -23.16 -18.18 -1.64
N GLY A 137 -22.46 -17.23 -1.03
CA GLY A 137 -21.05 -16.93 -1.28
C GLY A 137 -20.78 -15.45 -1.56
N CYS A 138 -19.69 -15.16 -2.28
CA CYS A 138 -19.35 -13.79 -2.67
C CYS A 138 -19.72 -13.54 -4.13
N ARG A 139 -20.41 -12.43 -4.41
CA ARG A 139 -20.74 -12.00 -5.78
C ARG A 139 -20.21 -10.60 -6.08
N ALA A 140 -19.89 -10.36 -7.35
CA ALA A 140 -19.51 -9.04 -7.82
C ALA A 140 -20.72 -8.08 -7.71
N ARG A 141 -20.47 -6.84 -7.29
CA ARG A 141 -21.50 -5.79 -7.25
C ARG A 141 -21.68 -5.20 -8.65
N ALA A 142 -22.93 -5.06 -9.11
CA ALA A 142 -23.27 -4.65 -10.48
C ALA A 142 -22.69 -3.30 -10.94
N ALA A 143 -22.41 -2.37 -10.01
CA ALA A 143 -21.77 -1.08 -10.32
C ALA A 143 -20.22 -1.13 -10.34
N ALA A 144 -19.61 -2.28 -10.02
CA ALA A 144 -18.16 -2.48 -10.09
C ALA A 144 -17.69 -2.91 -11.50
N SER A 145 -18.63 -3.11 -12.45
CA SER A 145 -18.32 -3.59 -13.79
C SER A 145 -17.59 -2.58 -14.69
N GLU A 146 -17.43 -1.32 -14.25
CA GLU A 146 -16.61 -0.33 -14.98
C GLU A 146 -15.25 -0.03 -14.31
N ALA A 147 -14.97 -0.52 -13.09
CA ALA A 147 -13.81 -0.07 -12.31
C ALA A 147 -12.95 -1.14 -11.63
N ALA A 148 -13.24 -2.44 -11.78
CA ALA A 148 -12.33 -3.48 -11.32
C ALA A 148 -11.85 -4.31 -12.51
N PRO A 149 -10.75 -3.93 -13.18
CA PRO A 149 -10.17 -4.80 -14.19
C PRO A 149 -9.69 -6.07 -13.49
N PRO A 150 -10.11 -7.27 -13.94
CA PRO A 150 -9.59 -8.54 -13.45
C PRO A 150 -8.08 -8.72 -13.73
N GLU A 151 -7.45 -7.78 -14.45
CA GLU A 151 -6.08 -7.87 -14.97
C GLU A 151 -5.03 -7.04 -14.21
N ARG A 152 -5.38 -6.21 -13.21
CA ARG A 152 -4.39 -5.32 -12.57
C ARG A 152 -3.41 -6.04 -11.62
N GLY A 153 -3.68 -7.30 -11.28
CA GLY A 153 -2.78 -8.13 -10.50
C GLY A 153 -3.11 -8.19 -9.01
N ALA A 154 -2.76 -9.30 -8.38
CA ALA A 154 -2.89 -9.55 -6.96
C ALA A 154 -1.71 -8.94 -6.19
N GLY A 155 -2.02 -8.06 -5.24
CA GLY A 155 -1.11 -7.60 -4.19
C GLY A 155 -1.71 -7.91 -2.83
N THR A 156 -0.88 -8.20 -1.83
CA THR A 156 -1.33 -8.37 -0.44
C THR A 156 -0.21 -7.92 0.49
N ILE A 157 -0.58 -7.24 1.59
CA ILE A 157 0.32 -7.02 2.71
C ILE A 157 -0.01 -8.01 3.82
N VAL A 158 0.96 -8.86 4.18
CA VAL A 158 0.84 -9.79 5.30
C VAL A 158 1.88 -9.43 6.36
N THR A 159 1.45 -9.31 7.62
CA THR A 159 2.33 -9.03 8.75
C THR A 159 2.20 -10.09 9.85
N LEU A 160 3.28 -10.83 10.12
CA LEU A 160 3.41 -11.72 11.27
C LEU A 160 4.13 -10.97 12.38
N VAL A 161 3.47 -10.73 13.49
CA VAL A 161 3.94 -9.88 14.59
C VAL A 161 4.18 -10.74 15.82
N PHE A 162 5.33 -10.56 16.45
CA PHE A 162 5.74 -11.28 17.65
C PHE A 162 6.08 -10.29 18.75
N VAL A 163 5.33 -10.34 19.85
CA VAL A 163 5.60 -9.57 21.06
C VAL A 163 6.32 -10.48 22.05
N ASN A 164 7.43 -10.02 22.63
CA ASN A 164 8.25 -10.86 23.49
C ASN A 164 7.68 -11.09 24.91
N GLN A 165 6.64 -10.34 25.30
CA GLN A 165 6.01 -10.38 26.62
C GLN A 165 4.52 -10.77 26.53
N PRO A 166 3.93 -11.33 27.60
CA PRO A 166 2.51 -11.66 27.64
C PRO A 166 1.60 -10.45 27.46
N CYS A 167 0.48 -10.64 26.75
CA CYS A 167 -0.50 -9.61 26.44
C CYS A 167 -1.92 -10.14 26.63
N THR A 168 -2.79 -9.38 27.29
CA THR A 168 -4.21 -9.73 27.40
C THR A 168 -4.92 -9.70 26.05
N PRO A 169 -6.09 -10.37 25.93
CA PRO A 169 -6.92 -10.28 24.73
C PRO A 169 -7.19 -8.85 24.26
N ALA A 170 -7.55 -7.96 25.19
CA ALA A 170 -7.83 -6.56 24.91
C ALA A 170 -6.57 -5.80 24.43
N CYS A 171 -5.40 -6.13 24.98
CA CYS A 171 -4.12 -5.59 24.52
C CYS A 171 -3.83 -5.98 23.08
N LEU A 172 -4.07 -7.26 22.69
CA LEU A 172 -3.84 -7.73 21.32
C LEU A 172 -4.80 -7.08 20.30
N VAL A 173 -6.06 -6.87 20.67
CA VAL A 173 -7.01 -6.14 19.80
C VAL A 173 -6.52 -4.72 19.53
N ARG A 174 -6.04 -4.01 20.56
CA ARG A 174 -5.42 -2.69 20.38
C ARG A 174 -4.13 -2.76 19.55
N ALA A 175 -3.31 -3.79 19.78
CA ALA A 175 -2.09 -3.99 19.00
C ALA A 175 -2.39 -4.14 17.50
N ALA A 176 -3.47 -4.83 17.12
CA ALA A 176 -3.89 -4.94 15.72
C ALA A 176 -4.22 -3.59 15.07
N THR A 177 -4.79 -2.64 15.84
CA THR A 177 -4.97 -1.25 15.37
C THR A 177 -3.63 -0.60 15.06
N LEU A 178 -2.65 -0.68 15.95
CA LEU A 178 -1.34 -0.03 15.77
C LEU A 178 -0.52 -0.67 14.64
N VAL A 179 -0.61 -1.99 14.47
CA VAL A 179 -0.03 -2.70 13.31
C VAL A 179 -0.68 -2.21 12.01
N THR A 180 -2.01 -2.04 12.01
CA THR A 180 -2.74 -1.53 10.83
C THR A 180 -2.37 -0.09 10.52
N GLU A 181 -2.23 0.78 11.53
CA GLU A 181 -1.79 2.17 11.38
C GLU A 181 -0.34 2.24 10.88
N GLY A 182 0.58 1.46 11.45
CA GLY A 182 1.99 1.40 11.01
C GLY A 182 2.13 0.91 9.56
N LYS A 183 1.34 -0.08 9.16
CA LYS A 183 1.22 -0.53 7.76
C LYS A 183 0.69 0.59 6.87
N SER A 184 -0.40 1.24 7.27
CA SER A 184 -1.02 2.31 6.48
C SER A 184 -0.08 3.50 6.31
N ALA A 185 0.65 3.89 7.36
CA ALA A 185 1.65 4.93 7.32
C ALA A 185 2.77 4.61 6.31
N ALA A 186 3.28 3.37 6.27
CA ALA A 186 4.29 2.97 5.29
C ALA A 186 3.80 3.12 3.83
N VAL A 187 2.53 2.81 3.56
CA VAL A 187 1.93 2.97 2.24
C VAL A 187 1.70 4.45 1.90
N LEU A 188 1.23 5.24 2.87
CA LEU A 188 0.97 6.67 2.74
C LEU A 188 2.24 7.50 2.53
N ASP A 189 3.33 7.16 3.23
CA ASP A 189 4.63 7.83 3.09
C ASP A 189 5.20 7.70 1.68
N LEU A 190 4.93 6.57 1.01
CA LEU A 190 5.26 6.35 -0.39
C LEU A 190 4.24 6.95 -1.36
N ARG A 191 3.21 7.64 -0.86
CA ARG A 191 2.14 8.28 -1.64
C ARG A 191 1.56 7.31 -2.68
N VAL A 192 1.32 6.05 -2.30
CA VAL A 192 0.75 5.05 -3.20
C VAL A 192 -0.71 5.42 -3.49
N PRO A 193 -1.13 5.57 -4.76
CA PRO A 193 -2.52 5.89 -5.08
C PRO A 193 -3.43 4.69 -4.86
N SER A 194 -4.69 4.94 -4.48
CA SER A 194 -5.74 3.94 -4.65
C SER A 194 -5.98 3.69 -6.13
N LEU A 195 -6.28 2.44 -6.49
CA LEU A 195 -6.71 2.09 -7.85
C LEU A 195 -8.23 2.19 -8.05
N GLN A 196 -8.97 2.54 -7.00
CA GLN A 196 -10.44 2.64 -6.99
C GLN A 196 -10.97 4.07 -6.83
N SER A 197 -10.11 5.00 -6.42
CA SER A 197 -10.46 6.41 -6.22
C SER A 197 -9.25 7.31 -6.43
N SER A 198 -9.45 8.62 -6.43
CA SER A 198 -8.35 9.58 -6.52
C SER A 198 -7.54 9.69 -5.22
N ALA A 199 -7.89 8.97 -4.16
CA ALA A 199 -7.22 9.09 -2.88
C ALA A 199 -5.92 8.30 -2.78
N LEU A 200 -5.17 8.51 -1.69
CA LEU A 200 -4.02 7.67 -1.34
C LEU A 200 -4.48 6.37 -0.67
N ALA A 201 -3.82 5.27 -1.01
CA ALA A 201 -4.09 3.96 -0.45
C ALA A 201 -3.63 3.85 1.02
N THR A 202 -4.34 3.06 1.79
CA THR A 202 -3.97 2.69 3.18
C THR A 202 -3.50 1.23 3.28
N GLY A 203 -3.46 0.52 2.16
CA GLY A 203 -3.14 -0.89 2.08
C GLY A 203 -3.69 -1.52 0.80
N THR A 204 -4.02 -2.80 0.88
CA THR A 204 -4.71 -3.55 -0.18
C THR A 204 -6.08 -4.02 0.30
N GLY A 205 -6.91 -4.53 -0.62
CA GLY A 205 -8.20 -5.14 -0.27
C GLY A 205 -8.08 -6.51 0.42
N THR A 206 -6.87 -7.05 0.56
CA THR A 206 -6.60 -8.43 1.00
C THR A 206 -5.60 -8.51 2.14
N ASP A 207 -5.24 -7.38 2.77
CA ASP A 207 -4.26 -7.32 3.85
C ASP A 207 -4.61 -8.28 5.01
N GLN A 208 -3.60 -8.96 5.55
CA GLN A 208 -3.76 -9.93 6.62
C GLN A 208 -2.71 -9.73 7.71
N LEU A 209 -3.07 -10.05 8.96
CA LEU A 209 -2.14 -10.00 10.08
C LEU A 209 -2.34 -11.16 11.05
N ALA A 210 -1.25 -11.52 11.73
CA ALA A 210 -1.27 -12.34 12.94
C ALA A 210 -0.34 -11.74 13.98
N ILE A 211 -0.79 -11.67 15.23
CA ILE A 211 -0.01 -11.19 16.37
C ILE A 211 0.07 -12.32 17.39
N ALA A 212 1.29 -12.75 17.71
CA ALA A 212 1.57 -13.76 18.71
C ALA A 212 2.28 -13.12 19.92
N ALA A 213 1.72 -13.32 21.10
CA ALA A 213 2.34 -12.99 22.38
C ALA A 213 2.37 -14.25 23.26
N PRO A 214 3.45 -14.54 23.99
CA PRO A 214 3.51 -15.74 24.83
C PRO A 214 2.40 -15.70 25.89
N LEU A 215 1.86 -16.88 26.25
CA LEU A 215 0.98 -16.94 27.43
C LEU A 215 1.78 -16.66 28.69
N ALA A 216 1.16 -15.92 29.62
CA ALA A 216 1.73 -15.70 30.94
C ALA A 216 1.86 -17.02 31.70
N ARG A 217 3.01 -17.20 32.35
CA ARG A 217 3.18 -18.25 33.37
C ARG A 217 2.53 -17.80 34.68
N GLU A 218 2.37 -18.73 35.61
CA GLU A 218 1.85 -18.42 36.94
C GLU A 218 2.68 -17.31 37.60
N GLY A 219 2.02 -16.23 38.03
CA GLY A 219 2.65 -15.06 38.64
C GLY A 219 3.24 -14.04 37.66
N GLU A 220 3.25 -14.29 36.35
CA GLU A 220 3.68 -13.29 35.36
C GLU A 220 2.58 -12.26 35.10
N TRP A 221 2.98 -11.00 34.99
CA TRP A 221 2.09 -9.91 34.62
C TRP A 221 1.87 -9.87 33.10
N GLU A 222 0.63 -9.62 32.68
CA GLU A 222 0.27 -9.43 31.29
C GLU A 222 0.10 -7.95 30.95
N ARG A 223 0.64 -7.56 29.80
CA ARG A 223 0.38 -6.23 29.23
C ARG A 223 -1.09 -6.05 28.94
N GLN A 224 -1.63 -4.92 29.40
CA GLN A 224 -3.04 -4.57 29.29
C GLN A 224 -3.33 -3.56 28.17
N TRP A 225 -2.31 -2.94 27.58
CA TRP A 225 -2.48 -1.79 26.70
C TRP A 225 -1.38 -1.69 25.62
N ALA A 226 -1.79 -1.28 24.41
CA ALA A 226 -0.92 -1.13 23.23
C ALA A 226 -1.33 0.07 22.34
N GLY A 227 -1.63 1.24 22.93
CA GLY A 227 -1.97 2.46 22.18
C GLY A 227 -0.76 3.33 21.80
N GLY A 228 -0.94 4.34 20.94
CA GLY A 228 0.15 5.21 20.47
C GLY A 228 0.89 6.03 21.55
N HIS A 229 0.30 6.22 22.74
CA HIS A 229 0.97 6.82 23.90
C HIS A 229 1.62 5.78 24.83
N ASN A 230 1.74 4.54 24.39
CA ASN A 230 2.36 3.45 25.14
C ASN A 230 3.49 2.84 24.34
N LEU A 231 4.56 2.45 25.04
CA LEU A 231 5.75 1.88 24.43
C LEU A 231 5.45 0.69 23.52
N LEU A 232 4.55 -0.23 23.91
CA LEU A 232 4.19 -1.35 23.04
C LEU A 232 3.57 -0.86 21.72
N GLY A 233 2.69 0.14 21.77
CA GLY A 233 2.09 0.73 20.57
C GLY A 233 3.12 1.40 19.66
N GLU A 234 4.08 2.13 20.25
CA GLU A 234 5.20 2.73 19.51
C GLU A 234 6.02 1.65 18.78
N LEU A 235 6.46 0.61 19.49
CA LEU A 235 7.29 -0.46 18.93
C LEU A 235 6.55 -1.24 17.83
N LEU A 236 5.24 -1.50 18.00
CA LEU A 236 4.39 -2.12 16.99
C LEU A 236 4.33 -1.28 15.72
N GLY A 237 4.06 0.02 15.85
CA GLY A 237 4.00 0.95 14.71
C GLY A 237 5.34 1.03 13.98
N ARG A 238 6.44 1.23 14.71
CA ARG A 238 7.80 1.34 14.16
C ARG A 238 8.26 0.08 13.43
N ALA A 239 8.16 -1.09 14.08
CA ALA A 239 8.60 -2.34 13.49
C ALA A 239 7.76 -2.71 12.25
N THR A 240 6.45 -2.47 12.30
CA THR A 240 5.56 -2.72 11.16
C THR A 240 5.87 -1.80 9.99
N HIS A 241 5.99 -0.49 10.25
CA HIS A 241 6.30 0.49 9.22
C HIS A 241 7.61 0.16 8.49
N GLN A 242 8.67 -0.15 9.26
CA GLN A 242 9.97 -0.53 8.70
C GLN A 242 9.89 -1.79 7.83
N ALA A 243 9.25 -2.85 8.34
CA ALA A 243 9.12 -4.12 7.63
C ALA A 243 8.33 -3.96 6.33
N VAL A 244 7.20 -3.24 6.36
CA VAL A 244 6.34 -3.01 5.19
C VAL A 244 7.06 -2.12 4.17
N THR A 245 7.65 -0.99 4.59
CA THR A 245 8.38 -0.08 3.68
C THR A 245 9.49 -0.81 2.93
N ARG A 246 10.29 -1.60 3.65
CA ARG A 246 11.37 -2.35 3.02
C ARG A 246 10.87 -3.50 2.14
N SER A 247 9.77 -4.16 2.52
CA SER A 247 9.17 -5.20 1.69
C SER A 247 8.60 -4.63 0.38
N LEU A 248 7.97 -3.44 0.42
CA LEU A 248 7.50 -2.73 -0.78
C LEU A 248 8.64 -2.35 -1.73
N LEU A 249 9.79 -1.96 -1.20
CA LEU A 249 10.99 -1.75 -2.00
C LEU A 249 11.42 -3.04 -2.71
N LEU A 250 11.53 -4.15 -1.99
CA LEU A 250 11.97 -5.42 -2.58
C LEU A 250 10.96 -6.00 -3.59
N GLN A 251 9.66 -5.90 -3.29
CA GLN A 251 8.59 -6.48 -4.10
C GLN A 251 8.21 -5.62 -5.31
N ASN A 252 8.12 -4.30 -5.13
CA ASN A 252 7.57 -3.39 -6.13
C ASN A 252 8.58 -2.32 -6.60
N GLY A 253 9.80 -2.29 -6.05
CA GLY A 253 10.77 -1.23 -6.35
C GLY A 253 10.38 0.15 -5.78
N LEU A 254 9.41 0.20 -4.87
CA LEU A 254 8.90 1.47 -4.34
C LEU A 254 9.85 2.04 -3.29
N CYS A 255 10.37 3.23 -3.55
CA CYS A 255 11.17 4.02 -2.62
C CYS A 255 10.84 5.52 -2.78
N PRO A 256 11.07 6.34 -1.74
CA PRO A 256 10.79 7.78 -1.78
C PRO A 256 11.43 8.49 -2.98
N GLU A 257 12.64 8.11 -3.35
CA GLU A 257 13.42 8.72 -4.44
C GLU A 257 12.75 8.53 -5.80
N LEU A 258 12.18 7.36 -6.06
CA LEU A 258 11.47 7.05 -7.30
C LEU A 258 9.99 7.49 -7.26
N ARG A 259 9.42 7.69 -6.08
CA ARG A 259 8.08 8.27 -5.91
C ARG A 259 8.04 9.78 -6.18
N ARG A 260 9.19 10.45 -6.23
CA ARG A 260 9.34 11.83 -6.71
C ARG A 260 9.10 11.91 -8.24
N ASN A 261 7.84 11.77 -8.63
CA ASN A 261 7.40 11.76 -10.02
C ASN A 261 6.08 12.55 -10.15
N LEU A 262 6.01 13.43 -11.14
CA LEU A 262 4.83 14.24 -11.48
C LEU A 262 3.55 13.40 -11.68
N CYS A 263 3.60 12.40 -12.56
CA CYS A 263 2.49 11.47 -12.77
C CYS A 263 2.23 10.60 -11.54
N GLY A 264 3.26 10.36 -10.72
CA GLY A 264 3.11 9.74 -9.41
C GLY A 264 2.21 10.54 -8.45
N ALA A 265 2.19 11.88 -8.59
CA ALA A 265 1.37 12.79 -7.79
C ALA A 265 -0.03 13.01 -8.40
N LEU A 266 -0.09 13.31 -9.70
CA LEU A 266 -1.31 13.77 -10.38
C LEU A 266 -2.03 12.70 -11.20
N GLY A 267 -1.43 11.52 -11.42
CA GLY A 267 -2.04 10.43 -12.19
C GLY A 267 -3.37 9.97 -11.59
N ARG A 268 -3.47 9.91 -10.26
CA ARG A 268 -4.72 9.60 -9.54
C ARG A 268 -5.84 10.64 -9.74
N HIS A 269 -5.49 11.82 -10.26
CA HIS A 269 -6.44 12.88 -10.63
C HIS A 269 -6.69 12.93 -12.14
N GLY A 270 -6.06 12.06 -12.94
CA GLY A 270 -6.24 11.99 -14.39
C GLY A 270 -5.12 12.62 -15.23
N CYS A 271 -4.01 13.04 -14.62
CA CYS A 271 -2.83 13.55 -15.33
C CYS A 271 -1.70 12.50 -15.31
N ASP A 272 -1.91 11.43 -16.07
CA ASP A 272 -0.92 10.36 -16.30
C ASP A 272 -0.07 10.63 -17.55
N GLU A 273 0.88 9.73 -17.85
CA GLU A 273 1.77 9.87 -19.00
C GLU A 273 1.00 9.96 -20.33
N GLN A 274 -0.07 9.20 -20.48
CA GLN A 274 -0.88 9.23 -21.70
C GLN A 274 -1.64 10.56 -21.83
N ALA A 275 -2.16 11.10 -20.72
CA ALA A 275 -2.81 12.40 -20.69
C ALA A 275 -1.83 13.52 -21.07
N LEU A 276 -0.57 13.45 -20.60
CA LEU A 276 0.47 14.40 -20.98
C LEU A 276 0.83 14.31 -22.47
N CYS A 277 0.95 13.11 -23.03
CA CYS A 277 1.18 12.96 -24.47
C CYS A 277 0.02 13.50 -25.31
N ARG A 278 -1.23 13.19 -24.94
CA ARG A 278 -2.43 13.75 -25.61
C ARG A 278 -2.48 15.27 -25.51
N ALA A 279 -2.10 15.83 -24.36
CA ALA A 279 -1.98 17.27 -24.17
C ALA A 279 -0.92 17.88 -25.09
N ALA A 280 0.24 17.24 -25.22
CA ALA A 280 1.31 17.70 -26.09
C ALA A 280 0.87 17.71 -27.55
N GLU A 281 0.24 16.65 -28.03
CA GLU A 281 -0.32 16.57 -29.40
C GLU A 281 -1.38 17.64 -29.66
N ARG A 282 -2.16 18.00 -28.63
CA ARG A 282 -3.24 18.99 -28.74
C ARG A 282 -2.73 20.43 -28.79
N TRP A 283 -1.70 20.76 -28.01
CA TRP A 283 -1.33 22.15 -27.73
C TRP A 283 0.07 22.55 -28.20
N LEU A 284 0.93 21.62 -28.59
CA LEU A 284 2.26 21.91 -29.15
C LEU A 284 2.27 21.76 -30.67
N ALA A 285 3.24 22.39 -31.31
CA ALA A 285 3.59 22.07 -32.70
C ALA A 285 4.04 20.60 -32.81
N ALA A 286 3.77 19.95 -33.94
CA ALA A 286 3.94 18.50 -34.10
C ALA A 286 5.39 18.02 -33.83
N ASP A 287 6.38 18.78 -34.27
CA ASP A 287 7.80 18.53 -34.02
C ASP A 287 8.13 18.61 -32.53
N LEU A 288 7.63 19.64 -31.84
CA LEU A 288 7.84 19.82 -30.40
C LEU A 288 7.09 18.78 -29.56
N ALA A 289 5.89 18.37 -29.98
CA ALA A 289 5.12 17.29 -29.35
C ALA A 289 5.87 15.95 -29.41
N GLU A 290 6.53 15.66 -30.55
CA GLU A 290 7.37 14.47 -30.67
C GLU A 290 8.58 14.53 -29.74
N VAL A 291 9.25 15.69 -29.64
CA VAL A 291 10.35 15.89 -28.69
C VAL A 291 9.86 15.71 -27.24
N PHE A 292 8.69 16.26 -26.90
CA PHE A 292 8.06 16.09 -25.60
C PHE A 292 7.86 14.61 -25.27
N ALA A 293 7.19 13.86 -26.14
CA ALA A 293 6.88 12.45 -25.92
C ALA A 293 8.14 11.60 -25.75
N ARG A 294 9.17 11.84 -26.59
CA ARG A 294 10.46 11.13 -26.51
C ARG A 294 11.25 11.42 -25.24
N ASN A 295 11.00 12.57 -24.58
CA ASN A 295 11.72 13.01 -23.38
C ASN A 295 10.84 13.04 -22.11
N LEU A 296 9.64 12.46 -22.16
CA LEU A 296 8.66 12.52 -21.07
C LEU A 296 9.25 12.09 -19.72
N GLN A 297 10.04 11.01 -19.71
CA GLN A 297 10.63 10.48 -18.48
C GLN A 297 11.57 11.49 -17.79
N ALA A 298 12.34 12.25 -18.55
CA ALA A 298 13.20 13.29 -17.98
C ALA A 298 12.39 14.44 -17.36
N LEU A 299 11.22 14.75 -17.94
CA LEU A 299 10.32 15.78 -17.44
C LEU A 299 9.58 15.34 -16.17
N VAL A 300 8.98 14.14 -16.17
CA VAL A 300 8.18 13.67 -15.02
C VAL A 300 9.03 13.41 -13.78
N HIS A 301 10.33 13.16 -13.94
CA HIS A 301 11.30 12.98 -12.85
C HIS A 301 12.01 14.27 -12.40
N ASP A 302 11.72 15.41 -13.04
CA ASP A 302 12.25 16.71 -12.63
C ASP A 302 11.82 17.05 -11.18
N PRO A 303 12.77 17.30 -10.25
CA PRO A 303 12.45 17.48 -8.84
C PRO A 303 11.51 18.65 -8.54
N LEU A 304 11.67 19.78 -9.22
CA LEU A 304 10.84 20.98 -8.98
C LEU A 304 9.44 20.79 -9.56
N SER A 305 9.34 20.19 -10.75
CA SER A 305 8.06 19.86 -11.37
C SER A 305 7.29 18.83 -10.53
N ALA A 306 7.97 17.80 -10.01
CA ALA A 306 7.36 16.84 -9.10
C ALA A 306 6.86 17.50 -7.80
N ALA A 307 7.65 18.40 -7.20
CA ALA A 307 7.23 19.13 -6.00
C ALA A 307 5.98 19.97 -6.23
N ALA A 308 5.93 20.75 -7.32
CA ALA A 308 4.75 21.53 -7.70
C ALA A 308 3.54 20.63 -7.99
N ALA A 309 3.75 19.47 -8.61
CA ALA A 309 2.70 18.48 -8.86
C ALA A 309 2.11 17.89 -7.57
N PHE A 310 2.93 17.60 -6.57
CA PHE A 310 2.45 17.17 -5.25
C PHE A 310 1.67 18.26 -4.52
N ALA A 311 2.13 19.52 -4.59
CA ALA A 311 1.40 20.65 -4.02
C ALA A 311 0.03 20.84 -4.68
N LEU A 312 -0.05 20.74 -6.00
CA LEU A 312 -1.32 20.75 -6.73
C LEU A 312 -2.21 19.57 -6.33
N ALA A 313 -1.65 18.36 -6.25
CA ALA A 313 -2.41 17.16 -5.89
C ALA A 313 -3.01 17.25 -4.47
N GLU A 314 -2.31 17.88 -3.53
CA GLU A 314 -2.79 18.15 -2.17
C GLU A 314 -3.93 19.18 -2.18
N VAL A 315 -3.82 20.27 -2.95
CA VAL A 315 -4.93 21.23 -3.12
C VAL A 315 -6.19 20.54 -3.65
N LEU A 316 -6.04 19.62 -4.61
CA LEU A 316 -7.15 18.83 -5.14
C LEU A 316 -7.77 17.90 -4.09
N ASP A 317 -6.96 17.29 -3.23
CA ASP A 317 -7.46 16.48 -2.12
C ASP A 317 -8.24 17.32 -1.10
N LEU A 318 -7.67 18.45 -0.68
CA LEU A 318 -8.31 19.33 0.30
C LEU A 318 -9.62 19.93 -0.23
N ALA A 319 -9.69 20.21 -1.54
CA ALA A 319 -10.92 20.64 -2.20
C ALA A 319 -11.96 19.52 -2.25
N ARG A 320 -11.57 18.29 -2.62
CA ARG A 320 -12.46 17.12 -2.63
C ARG A 320 -13.04 16.85 -1.25
N ASP A 321 -12.20 16.92 -0.22
CA ASP A 321 -12.56 16.59 1.16
C ASP A 321 -13.29 17.75 1.87
N GLY A 322 -13.53 18.88 1.17
CA GLY A 322 -14.27 20.03 1.68
C GLY A 322 -13.50 20.88 2.69
N VAL A 323 -12.19 20.67 2.82
CA VAL A 323 -11.30 21.47 3.69
C VAL A 323 -11.07 22.84 3.07
N LEU A 324 -10.93 22.92 1.74
CA LEU A 324 -10.88 24.19 1.01
C LEU A 324 -12.25 24.52 0.40
N HIS A 325 -12.71 25.75 0.58
CA HIS A 325 -13.88 26.29 -0.13
C HIS A 325 -13.63 26.32 -1.64
N ALA A 326 -14.69 26.15 -2.43
CA ALA A 326 -14.61 26.02 -3.88
C ALA A 326 -13.92 27.22 -4.57
N GLU A 327 -14.18 28.45 -4.10
CA GLU A 327 -13.56 29.66 -4.63
C GLU A 327 -12.06 29.70 -4.37
N VAL A 328 -11.64 29.33 -3.15
CA VAL A 328 -10.22 29.26 -2.75
C VAL A 328 -9.53 28.13 -3.51
N ALA A 329 -10.17 26.97 -3.64
CA ALA A 329 -9.66 25.82 -4.36
C ALA A 329 -9.40 26.17 -5.84
N ARG A 330 -10.32 26.87 -6.51
CA ARG A 330 -10.15 27.26 -7.92
C ARG A 330 -8.91 28.14 -8.12
N GLU A 331 -8.76 29.18 -7.30
CA GLU A 331 -7.61 30.08 -7.35
C GLU A 331 -6.30 29.35 -6.98
N ALA A 332 -6.33 28.50 -5.96
CA ALA A 332 -5.18 27.69 -5.57
C ALA A 332 -4.75 26.70 -6.66
N VAL A 333 -5.69 26.02 -7.31
CA VAL A 333 -5.42 25.12 -8.44
C VAL A 333 -4.74 25.87 -9.58
N LEU A 334 -5.27 27.05 -9.95
CA LEU A 334 -4.67 27.88 -11.00
C LEU A 334 -3.23 28.29 -10.65
N ASN A 335 -2.99 28.74 -9.41
CA ASN A 335 -1.67 29.14 -8.95
C ASN A 335 -0.69 27.96 -8.91
N GLN A 336 -1.11 26.79 -8.42
CA GLN A 336 -0.25 25.60 -8.40
C GLN A 336 0.00 25.05 -9.80
N ALA A 337 -0.96 25.12 -10.72
CA ALA A 337 -0.74 24.76 -12.12
C ALA A 337 0.27 25.72 -12.78
N ALA A 338 0.16 27.04 -12.55
CA ALA A 338 1.14 28.00 -13.05
C ALA A 338 2.55 27.78 -12.46
N GLN A 339 2.67 27.45 -11.17
CA GLN A 339 3.93 27.03 -10.53
C GLN A 339 4.51 25.78 -11.22
N LEU A 340 3.68 24.78 -11.50
CA LEU A 340 4.08 23.56 -12.20
C LEU A 340 4.62 23.88 -13.59
N GLY A 341 3.92 24.71 -14.38
CA GLY A 341 4.41 25.13 -15.70
C GLY A 341 5.73 25.90 -15.62
N ALA A 342 5.89 26.78 -14.62
CA ALA A 342 7.10 27.57 -14.43
C ALA A 342 8.29 26.68 -14.03
N ALA A 343 8.04 25.65 -13.22
CA ALA A 343 9.03 24.64 -12.87
C ALA A 343 9.47 23.82 -14.10
N VAL A 344 8.52 23.36 -14.92
CA VAL A 344 8.84 22.65 -16.18
C VAL A 344 9.63 23.52 -17.14
N ALA A 345 9.30 24.82 -17.22
CA ALA A 345 10.02 25.80 -18.02
C ALA A 345 11.43 26.09 -17.49
N VAL A 346 11.74 25.73 -16.24
CA VAL A 346 12.94 26.14 -15.50
C VAL A 346 13.05 27.67 -15.42
N ARG A 347 11.90 28.35 -15.33
CA ARG A 347 11.78 29.82 -15.35
C ARG A 347 10.74 30.31 -14.35
N PRO A 348 11.14 30.60 -13.10
CA PRO A 348 10.24 31.09 -12.06
C PRO A 348 9.52 32.40 -12.43
N ASP A 349 10.16 33.26 -13.20
CA ASP A 349 9.64 34.52 -13.73
C ASP A 349 8.52 34.32 -14.77
N ALA A 350 8.42 33.14 -15.39
CA ALA A 350 7.33 32.80 -16.31
C ALA A 350 5.99 32.56 -15.60
N PHE A 351 5.95 32.52 -14.26
CA PHE A 351 4.74 32.26 -13.47
C PHE A 351 3.55 33.15 -13.87
N VAL A 352 3.75 34.47 -13.97
CA VAL A 352 2.66 35.42 -14.27
C VAL A 352 2.08 35.13 -15.66
N ALA A 353 2.92 35.00 -16.67
CA ALA A 353 2.50 34.73 -18.04
C ALA A 353 1.81 33.36 -18.19
N LEU A 354 2.29 32.33 -17.47
CA LEU A 354 1.65 31.02 -17.43
C LEU A 354 0.29 31.07 -16.74
N ARG A 355 0.19 31.78 -15.61
CA ARG A 355 -1.07 31.94 -14.89
C ARG A 355 -2.13 32.64 -15.75
N GLU A 356 -1.77 33.70 -16.47
CA GLU A 356 -2.65 34.39 -17.40
C GLU A 356 -3.11 33.47 -18.54
N ARG A 357 -2.19 32.68 -19.11
CA ARG A 357 -2.48 31.70 -20.17
C ARG A 357 -3.47 30.62 -19.70
N LEU A 358 -3.27 30.10 -18.49
CA LEU A 358 -4.13 29.06 -17.89
C LEU A 358 -5.50 29.63 -17.49
N LEU A 359 -5.56 30.88 -17.03
CA LEU A 359 -6.81 31.56 -16.69
C LEU A 359 -7.74 31.72 -17.90
N ALA A 360 -7.17 31.84 -19.10
CA ALA A 360 -7.93 31.91 -20.36
C ALA A 360 -8.66 30.59 -20.72
N GLU A 361 -8.45 29.51 -19.96
CA GLU A 361 -9.05 28.17 -20.18
C GLU A 361 -9.96 27.74 -19.01
N PRO A 362 -10.99 28.52 -18.63
CA PRO A 362 -11.76 28.29 -17.40
C PRO A 362 -12.61 27.01 -17.40
N GLY A 363 -12.76 26.35 -18.55
CA GLY A 363 -13.57 25.14 -18.71
C GLY A 363 -12.80 23.82 -18.52
N LEU A 364 -11.47 23.87 -18.38
CA LEU A 364 -10.67 22.66 -18.22
C LEU A 364 -10.84 22.08 -16.82
N ALA A 365 -10.96 20.76 -16.74
CA ALA A 365 -10.86 20.07 -15.46
C ALA A 365 -9.46 20.28 -14.86
N PRO A 366 -9.29 20.22 -13.52
CA PRO A 366 -8.00 20.51 -12.91
C PRO A 366 -6.82 19.65 -13.43
N ALA A 367 -7.08 18.39 -13.79
CA ALA A 367 -6.06 17.51 -14.37
C ALA A 367 -5.67 17.91 -15.80
N GLU A 368 -6.63 18.34 -16.63
CA GLU A 368 -6.35 18.89 -17.95
C GLU A 368 -5.61 20.22 -17.86
N LEU A 369 -5.96 21.07 -16.88
CA LEU A 369 -5.25 22.31 -16.60
C LEU A 369 -3.79 22.04 -16.18
N ALA A 370 -3.55 21.01 -15.37
CA ALA A 370 -2.20 20.58 -15.01
C ALA A 370 -1.42 20.09 -16.23
N ALA A 371 -2.05 19.28 -17.10
CA ALA A 371 -1.43 18.82 -18.34
C ALA A 371 -1.11 19.98 -19.29
N LEU A 372 -2.02 20.95 -19.42
CA LEU A 372 -1.79 22.18 -20.18
C LEU A 372 -0.61 22.97 -19.61
N ALA A 373 -0.53 23.13 -18.28
CA ALA A 373 0.57 23.84 -17.64
C ALA A 373 1.93 23.18 -17.92
N VAL A 374 1.99 21.84 -17.92
CA VAL A 374 3.21 21.09 -18.26
C VAL A 374 3.64 21.35 -19.69
N VAL A 375 2.73 21.27 -20.66
CA VAL A 375 3.09 21.47 -22.08
C VAL A 375 3.44 22.92 -22.39
N GLU A 376 2.73 23.89 -21.83
CA GLU A 376 3.05 25.32 -21.94
C GLU A 376 4.41 25.64 -21.30
N GLY A 377 4.68 25.04 -20.14
CA GLY A 377 5.98 25.10 -19.49
C GLY A 377 7.09 24.53 -20.38
N PHE A 378 6.87 23.37 -20.99
CA PHE A 378 7.83 22.75 -21.89
C PHE A 378 8.10 23.60 -23.14
N ALA A 379 7.07 24.16 -23.77
CA ALA A 379 7.23 25.07 -24.90
C ALA A 379 8.03 26.31 -24.52
N ARG A 380 7.79 26.85 -23.32
CA ARG A 380 8.53 27.98 -22.77
C ARG A 380 9.95 27.62 -22.36
N LYS A 381 10.32 26.37 -22.14
CA LYS A 381 11.71 26.03 -21.79
C LYS A 381 12.72 26.46 -22.88
N TRP A 382 12.27 26.54 -24.13
CA TRP A 382 13.13 26.72 -25.31
C TRP A 382 13.06 28.12 -25.95
N ASN A 383 12.11 28.95 -25.51
CA ASN A 383 11.92 30.34 -25.95
C ASN A 383 12.33 31.28 -24.84
#